data_AF-A0A2T2Q441-F1
#
_entry.id   AF-A0A2T2Q441-F1
#
_cell.length_a   1.000
_cell.length_b   1.000
_cell.length_c   1.000
_cell.angle_alpha   90.00
_cell.angle_beta   90.00
_cell.angle_gamma   90.00
#
_symmetry.space_group_name_H-M   'P 1'
#
loop_
_entity.id
_entity.type
_entity.pdbx_description
1 polymer ?
#
loop_
_entity_poly.entity_id
_entity_poly.type
_entity_poly.pdbx_seq_one_letter_code
_entity_poly.pdbx_strand_id
1 'polypeptide(L)'
;MKEIRLAGLPIGEEVAGQEFLSIIANCAPYLDGGRLFLQACDRMSHSLKPSTLSPVLSAALWDLHDDGAITLRPRGDSTNAVKLTGDASHKIQNFSLVVLNAEEKAA
;
A
#
# COMPACT_ATOMS: atom_id res chain seq x y z
N MET A 1 2.17 -2.97 -12.55
CA MET A 1 1.81 -1.53 -12.43
C MET A 1 0.62 -1.07 -13.29
N LYS A 2 -0.03 -1.92 -14.11
CA LYS A 2 -1.25 -1.50 -14.83
C LYS A 2 -2.49 -1.48 -13.90
N GLU A 3 -2.55 -2.40 -12.95
CA GLU A 3 -3.69 -2.56 -12.02
C GLU A 3 -3.89 -1.36 -11.07
N ILE A 4 -2.84 -0.69 -10.59
CA ILE A 4 -2.97 0.49 -9.72
C ILE A 4 -3.53 1.69 -10.50
N ARG A 5 -3.13 1.86 -11.76
CA ARG A 5 -3.73 2.87 -12.67
C ARG A 5 -5.18 2.53 -13.04
N LEU A 6 -5.51 1.23 -13.15
CA LEU A 6 -6.88 0.77 -13.38
C LEU A 6 -7.79 0.92 -12.16
N ALA A 7 -7.21 1.10 -10.97
CA ALA A 7 -7.96 1.23 -9.73
C ALA A 7 -8.68 2.59 -9.58
N GLY A 8 -8.53 3.51 -10.55
CA GLY A 8 -9.26 4.78 -10.57
C GLY A 8 -8.85 5.75 -9.45
N LEU A 9 -7.64 5.56 -8.90
CA LEU A 9 -7.12 6.43 -7.84
C LEU A 9 -6.89 7.85 -8.36
N PRO A 10 -7.35 8.88 -7.65
CA PRO A 10 -7.16 10.27 -8.07
C PRO A 10 -5.68 10.62 -8.08
N ILE A 11 -5.19 11.08 -9.23
CA ILE A 11 -3.80 11.45 -9.43
C ILE A 11 -3.55 12.81 -8.78
N GLY A 12 -2.49 12.91 -7.97
CA GLY A 12 -2.11 14.13 -7.27
C GLY A 12 -2.90 14.41 -5.98
N GLU A 13 -3.89 13.57 -5.64
CA GLU A 13 -4.64 13.71 -4.39
C GLU A 13 -4.04 12.88 -3.25
N GLU A 14 -4.18 13.40 -2.03
CA GLU A 14 -3.79 12.71 -0.80
C GLU A 14 -4.87 11.70 -0.39
N VAL A 15 -4.60 10.42 -0.64
CA VAL A 15 -5.48 9.32 -0.26
C VAL A 15 -5.06 8.77 1.10
N ALA A 16 -6.03 8.50 1.99
CA ALA A 16 -5.73 7.85 3.25
C ALA A 16 -5.17 6.44 3.02
N GLY A 17 -4.12 6.04 3.76
CA GLY A 17 -3.45 4.75 3.56
C GLY A 17 -4.40 3.57 3.64
N GLN A 18 -5.37 3.60 4.55
CA GLN A 18 -6.37 2.54 4.68
C GLN A 18 -7.35 2.48 3.50
N GLU A 19 -7.69 3.64 2.93
CA GLU A 19 -8.57 3.75 1.76
C GLU A 19 -7.86 3.25 0.50
N PHE A 20 -6.61 3.66 0.32
CA PHE A 20 -5.73 3.17 -0.75
C PHE A 20 -5.60 1.64 -0.72
N LEU A 21 -5.37 1.06 0.46
CA LEU A 21 -5.32 -0.41 0.60
C LEU A 21 -6.65 -1.07 0.27
N SER A 22 -7.77 -0.48 0.65
CA SER A 22 -9.10 -1.02 0.32
C SER A 22 -9.35 -1.02 -1.19
N ILE A 23 -8.90 0.03 -1.88
CA ILE A 23 -8.97 0.14 -3.33
C ILE A 23 -8.08 -0.93 -4.01
N ILE A 24 -6.83 -1.09 -3.55
CA ILE A 24 -5.92 -2.12 -4.07
C ILE A 24 -6.47 -3.52 -3.80
N ALA A 25 -6.98 -3.79 -2.60
CA ALA A 25 -7.56 -5.08 -2.22
C ALA A 25 -8.77 -5.45 -3.11
N ASN A 26 -9.55 -4.46 -3.56
CA ASN A 26 -10.65 -4.67 -4.50
C ASN A 26 -10.16 -4.95 -5.93
N CYS A 27 -9.14 -4.24 -6.40
CA CYS A 27 -8.61 -4.44 -7.75
C CYS A 27 -7.76 -5.71 -7.88
N ALA A 28 -7.05 -6.08 -6.81
CA ALA A 28 -6.16 -7.21 -6.73
C ALA A 28 -6.54 -8.07 -5.51
N PRO A 29 -7.54 -8.98 -5.66
CA PRO A 29 -8.07 -9.77 -4.55
C PRO A 29 -7.06 -10.74 -3.91
N TYR A 30 -5.89 -10.92 -4.54
CA TYR A 30 -4.77 -11.72 -4.07
C TYR A 30 -3.75 -10.95 -3.21
N LEU A 31 -3.84 -9.63 -3.14
CA LEU A 31 -2.98 -8.77 -2.32
C LEU A 31 -3.56 -8.56 -0.90
N ASP A 32 -2.76 -7.98 0.00
CA ASP A 32 -3.13 -7.73 1.40
C ASP A 32 -4.52 -7.08 1.55
N GLY A 33 -5.36 -7.68 2.39
CA GLY A 33 -6.75 -7.25 2.60
C GLY A 33 -7.73 -7.72 1.52
N GLY A 34 -7.25 -8.31 0.42
CA GLY A 34 -8.07 -8.91 -0.63
C GLY A 34 -8.69 -10.24 -0.21
N ARG A 35 -9.83 -10.59 -0.83
CA ARG A 35 -10.61 -11.78 -0.45
C ARG A 35 -9.82 -13.09 -0.54
N LEU A 36 -8.98 -13.26 -1.56
CA LEU A 36 -8.18 -14.49 -1.75
C LEU A 36 -7.01 -14.54 -0.76
N PHE A 37 -6.42 -13.39 -0.44
CA PHE A 37 -5.39 -13.28 0.59
C PHE A 37 -5.95 -13.65 1.97
N LEU A 38 -7.10 -13.08 2.35
CA LEU A 38 -7.77 -13.40 3.61
C LEU A 38 -8.12 -14.89 3.70
N GLN A 39 -8.61 -15.49 2.62
CA GLN A 39 -8.89 -16.93 2.56
C GLN A 39 -7.63 -17.79 2.72
N ALA A 40 -6.50 -17.36 2.17
CA ALA A 40 -5.22 -18.06 2.34
C ALA A 40 -4.72 -17.97 3.80
N CYS A 41 -4.80 -16.79 4.41
CA CYS A 41 -4.43 -16.59 5.82
C CYS A 41 -5.32 -17.39 6.78
N ASP A 42 -6.63 -17.44 6.52
CA ASP A 42 -7.60 -18.22 7.29
C ASP A 42 -7.26 -19.73 7.26
N ARG A 43 -6.96 -20.26 6.06
CA ARG A 43 -6.50 -21.65 5.90
C ARG A 43 -5.22 -21.98 6.64
N MET A 44 -4.34 -20.98 6.82
CA MET A 44 -3.06 -21.15 7.49
C MET A 44 -3.10 -20.84 9.00
N SER A 45 -4.28 -20.55 9.57
CA SER A 45 -4.43 -20.06 10.95
C SER A 45 -3.52 -18.86 11.25
N HIS A 46 -3.28 -18.01 10.25
CA HIS A 46 -2.40 -16.87 10.37
C HIS A 46 -3.18 -15.64 10.83
N SER A 47 -2.94 -15.17 12.04
CA SER A 47 -3.56 -13.94 12.55
C SER A 47 -2.97 -12.72 11.86
N LEU A 48 -3.73 -12.15 10.93
CA LEU A 48 -3.40 -10.86 10.33
C LEU A 48 -3.47 -9.76 11.39
N LYS A 49 -2.39 -8.99 11.49
CA LYS A 49 -2.40 -7.78 12.32
C LYS A 49 -3.11 -6.67 11.55
N PRO A 50 -4.19 -6.07 12.10
CA PRO A 50 -4.78 -4.91 11.48
C PRO A 50 -3.71 -3.81 11.36
N SER A 51 -3.66 -3.16 10.20
CA SER A 51 -2.70 -2.10 9.87
C SER A 51 -1.24 -2.54 9.63
N THR A 52 -0.97 -3.83 9.45
CA THR A 52 0.36 -4.31 9.05
C THR A 52 0.31 -4.95 7.66
N LEU A 53 1.10 -4.45 6.72
CA LEU A 53 1.20 -5.01 5.38
C LEU A 53 2.17 -6.18 5.32
N SER A 54 1.93 -7.12 4.42
CA SER A 54 2.89 -8.18 4.11
C SER A 54 4.22 -7.60 3.58
N PRO A 55 5.32 -8.35 3.72
CA PRO A 55 6.60 -7.95 3.17
C PRO A 55 6.59 -7.74 1.66
N VAL A 56 5.77 -8.52 0.94
CA VAL A 56 5.67 -8.45 -0.53
C VAL A 56 5.03 -7.14 -0.97
N LEU A 57 3.90 -6.76 -0.36
CA LEU A 57 3.25 -5.50 -0.69
C LEU A 57 4.08 -4.30 -0.19
N SER A 58 4.74 -4.44 0.95
CA SER A 58 5.63 -3.39 1.47
C SER A 58 6.81 -3.12 0.53
N ALA A 59 7.45 -4.17 0.01
CA ALA A 59 8.51 -4.05 -0.99
C ALA A 59 8.02 -3.37 -2.27
N ALA A 60 6.86 -3.78 -2.79
CA ALA A 60 6.27 -3.13 -3.95
C ALA A 60 6.00 -1.64 -3.70
N LEU A 61 5.46 -1.26 -2.53
CA LEU A 61 5.22 0.14 -2.19
C LEU A 61 6.50 0.95 -2.03
N TRP A 62 7.58 0.34 -1.55
CA TRP A 62 8.90 0.98 -1.53
C TRP A 62 9.44 1.20 -2.93
N ASP A 63 9.37 0.19 -3.80
CA ASP A 63 9.81 0.34 -5.20
C ASP A 63 9.02 1.46 -5.90
N LEU A 64 7.69 1.48 -5.75
CA LEU A 64 6.82 2.54 -6.27
C LEU A 64 7.16 3.93 -5.72
N HIS A 65 7.60 3.99 -4.46
CA HIS A 65 8.01 5.23 -3.81
C HIS A 65 9.36 5.72 -4.32
N ASP A 66 10.36 4.83 -4.39
CA ASP A 66 11.70 5.16 -4.88
C ASP A 66 11.71 5.50 -6.38
N ASP A 67 10.83 4.86 -7.16
CA ASP A 67 10.60 5.20 -8.58
C ASP A 67 9.91 6.57 -8.74
N GLY A 68 9.29 7.09 -7.67
CA GLY A 68 8.59 8.36 -7.67
C GLY A 68 7.18 8.28 -8.26
N ALA A 69 6.64 7.08 -8.47
CA ALA A 69 5.26 6.87 -8.90
C ALA A 69 4.25 7.17 -7.78
N ILE A 70 4.62 6.96 -6.52
CA ILE A 70 3.82 7.35 -5.35
C ILE A 70 4.66 8.06 -4.30
N THR A 71 4.01 8.87 -3.46
CA THR A 71 4.62 9.47 -2.28
C THR A 71 3.93 8.94 -1.04
N LEU A 72 4.68 8.34 -0.11
CA LEU A 72 4.19 7.81 1.16
C LEU A 72 4.49 8.84 2.24
N ARG A 73 3.46 9.32 2.94
CA ARG A 73 3.62 10.33 4.00
C ARG A 73 3.09 9.82 5.34
N PRO A 74 3.83 10.01 6.43
CA PRO A 74 3.27 9.87 7.77
C PRO A 74 2.35 11.05 8.07
N ARG A 75 1.14 10.79 8.60
CA ARG A 75 0.27 11.83 9.17
C ARG A 75 0.38 11.73 10.69
N GLY A 76 0.62 12.86 11.37
CA GLY A 76 0.91 12.91 12.81
C GLY A 76 -0.13 12.27 13.74
N ASP A 77 -1.37 12.10 13.27
CA ASP A 77 -2.39 11.31 13.97
C ASP A 77 -2.16 9.81 13.72
N SER A 78 -1.56 9.17 14.73
CA SER A 78 -1.00 7.82 14.67
C SER A 78 -2.05 6.69 14.61
N THR A 79 -3.34 7.00 14.73
CA THR A 79 -4.39 5.98 14.89
C THR A 79 -4.64 5.17 13.61
N ASN A 80 -4.34 5.73 12.43
CA ASN A 80 -4.55 5.08 11.13
C ASN A 80 -3.23 4.84 10.36
N ALA A 81 -2.10 4.79 11.06
CA ALA A 81 -0.82 4.52 10.41
C ALA A 81 -0.76 3.05 9.94
N VAL A 82 -0.49 2.88 8.64
CA VAL A 82 -0.20 1.59 8.03
C VAL A 82 1.29 1.29 8.21
N LYS A 83 1.59 0.12 8.75
CA LYS A 83 2.96 -0.36 8.96
C LYS A 83 3.42 -1.20 7.78
N LEU A 84 4.56 -0.83 7.22
CA LEU A 84 5.29 -1.61 6.23
C LEU A 84 6.17 -2.64 6.95
N THR A 85 6.31 -3.84 6.39
CA THR A 85 7.15 -4.90 6.96
C THR A 85 8.12 -5.47 5.92
N GLY A 86 9.13 -6.22 6.37
CA GLY A 86 10.19 -6.74 5.50
C GLY A 86 11.51 -6.06 5.82
N ASP A 87 11.87 -5.04 5.03
CA ASP A 87 13.14 -4.33 5.19
C ASP A 87 13.06 -3.23 6.27
N ALA A 88 13.82 -3.41 7.35
CA ALA A 88 13.88 -2.44 8.44
C ALA A 88 14.83 -1.26 8.18
N SER A 89 15.62 -1.33 7.10
CA SER A 89 16.59 -0.28 6.73
C SER A 89 15.97 0.79 5.83
N HIS A 90 14.80 0.52 5.25
CA HIS A 90 14.07 1.49 4.45
C HIS A 90 13.66 2.71 5.27
N LYS A 91 13.77 3.89 4.66
CA LYS A 91 13.51 5.18 5.33
C LYS A 91 12.05 5.35 5.77
N ILE A 92 11.13 4.62 5.15
CA ILE A 92 9.69 4.69 5.40
C ILE A 92 9.22 3.35 5.95
N GLN A 93 8.92 3.31 7.25
CA GLN A 93 8.41 2.10 7.91
C GLN A 93 6.92 2.17 8.20
N ASN A 94 6.33 3.36 8.15
CA ASN A 94 4.91 3.58 8.31
C ASN A 94 4.47 4.76 7.45
N PHE A 95 3.21 4.72 7.03
CA PHE A 95 2.57 5.80 6.28
C PHE A 95 1.10 5.88 6.66
N SER A 96 0.53 7.07 6.59
CA SER A 96 -0.90 7.28 6.82
C SER A 96 -1.58 7.88 5.59
N LEU A 97 -0.80 8.43 4.66
CA LEU A 97 -1.24 9.06 3.43
C LEU A 97 -0.41 8.54 2.26
N VAL A 98 -1.07 8.39 1.12
CA VAL A 98 -0.47 8.02 -0.17
C VAL A 98 -0.88 9.05 -1.19
N VAL A 99 0.08 9.58 -1.93
CA VAL A 99 -0.17 10.45 -3.09
C VAL A 99 0.26 9.70 -4.32
N LEU A 100 -0.63 9.53 -5.29
CA LEU A 100 -0.23 9.04 -6.60
C LEU A 100 0.37 10.19 -7.38
N ASN A 101 1.63 10.07 -7.76
CA ASN A 101 2.24 11.04 -8.63
C ASN A 101 1.80 10.72 -10.06
N ALA A 102 1.40 11.75 -10.81
CA ALA A 102 1.26 11.61 -12.25
C ALA A 102 2.66 11.32 -12.80
N GLU A 103 2.97 10.07 -13.11
CA GLU A 103 4.17 9.81 -13.88
C GLU A 103 3.98 10.36 -15.30
N GLU A 104 4.42 11.60 -15.49
CA GLU A 104 5.08 12.03 -16.73
C GLU A 104 6.57 12.16 -16.43
N LYS A 105 7.30 11.04 -16.50
CA LYS A 105 8.70 11.10 -16.95
C LYS A 105 8.74 10.73 -18.42
N ALA A 106 8.37 11.71 -19.24
CA ALA A 106 9.02 11.88 -20.53
C ALA A 106 10.39 12.52 -20.25
N ALA A 107 11.45 11.73 -20.34
CA ALA A 107 12.82 12.22 -20.57
C ALA A 107 13.65 11.10 -21.19
#